data_AF-A0A2U2BGX3-F1
#
_entry.id   AF-A0A2U2BGX3-F1
#
_cell.length_a   1.000
_cell.length_b   1.000
_cell.length_c   1.000
_cell.angle_alpha   90.00
_cell.angle_beta   90.00
_cell.angle_gamma   90.00
#
_symmetry.space_group_name_H-M   'P 1'
#
loop_
_entity.id
_entity.type
_entity.pdbx_description
1 polymer ?
#
loop_
_entity_poly.entity_id
_entity_poly.type
_entity_poly.pdbx_seq_one_letter_code
_entity_poly.pdbx_strand_id
1 'polypeptide(L)'
;MHDPTTNPPDGQTEPAQPKLIPSQRSRFSWIWILPIAAALVGASLVLRNWMLTGPRITISFDSAEGLAVDQTKLRYREVDVGTISDIQVAPDRKGVIVTAQLERDGSEFITQKDTRFWVVRPRLGLSGVSGLGTLLSGVYIGVDAPFETDKKGEQLEFVGLESPPEVTSGRAGKRYVLTAPELGSLDLGSPLYYKGIQVGQVSSYELNEEGDGVRVQVFVDAPNDKFVTQGSRFWNVSGVNMSLDSTGFNVRTHSLVSALAGGLAFDQMEGEPTDVAAADTQYELFSTQDRAMAEPDGPAVELRFHFHQSVRGLVPGSKVEFRGLELGQVYDVDLEFDFERKRFFALVKARIYPQRFGRLYDRVVETRPDEKDPMTALFKPMVERGLRGQLRPASLITGQQYIALEFFDKAPEADFDENAKPLVVPVIAGDFDRLQEQVSDIVTKIAAIPFDQIGKNLQSGLTELGQVLKQLDKTTVPQLNGALKSMDAAVQKLGAMLDSDSSFNTSVDQTLSELKRSLRSLRDLSDTLQSQPSAVLRGRSPDVLPEPAP
;
A
#
# COMPACT_ATOMS: atom_id res chain seq x y z
N MET A 1 -137.22 52.13 9.40
CA MET A 1 -137.75 52.00 10.78
C MET A 1 -136.68 52.58 11.70
N HIS A 2 -136.77 53.85 12.10
CA HIS A 2 -137.38 54.33 13.35
C HIS A 2 -136.69 53.74 14.61
N ASP A 3 -135.72 54.49 15.17
CA ASP A 3 -135.66 55.13 16.52
C ASP A 3 -136.14 54.35 17.78
N PRO A 4 -135.83 54.77 19.04
CA PRO A 4 -134.59 55.32 19.65
C PRO A 4 -134.32 54.85 21.12
N THR A 5 -133.29 55.45 21.75
CA THR A 5 -133.11 55.79 23.19
C THR A 5 -132.99 54.71 24.27
N THR A 6 -131.96 54.83 25.12
CA THR A 6 -132.06 55.25 26.54
C THR A 6 -130.68 55.46 27.18
N ASN A 7 -130.56 56.53 27.98
CA ASN A 7 -129.38 57.02 28.72
C ASN A 7 -129.31 56.38 30.16
N PRO A 8 -128.31 56.71 31.02
CA PRO A 8 -127.73 55.83 32.07
C PRO A 8 -128.39 55.99 33.47
N PRO A 9 -127.91 55.35 34.56
CA PRO A 9 -126.84 55.95 35.40
C PRO A 9 -125.91 55.00 36.22
N ASP A 10 -124.84 55.63 36.72
CA ASP A 10 -124.12 55.44 38.00
C ASP A 10 -123.50 54.11 38.45
N GLY A 11 -122.19 54.20 38.67
CA GLY A 11 -121.62 53.93 39.99
C GLY A 11 -120.81 52.65 40.12
N GLN A 12 -119.47 52.78 40.06
CA GLN A 12 -118.57 52.34 41.13
C GLN A 12 -117.11 52.69 40.82
N THR A 13 -116.51 53.43 41.74
CA THR A 13 -115.08 53.77 41.82
C THR A 13 -114.29 52.55 42.28
N GLU A 14 -113.51 51.95 41.39
CA GLU A 14 -112.49 50.95 41.76
C GLU A 14 -111.14 51.63 42.07
N PRO A 15 -110.38 51.15 43.08
CA PRO A 15 -109.08 51.71 43.44
C PRO A 15 -108.01 51.36 42.40
N ALA A 16 -107.24 52.36 41.99
CA ALA A 16 -106.11 52.18 41.09
C ALA A 16 -105.05 51.25 41.70
N GLN A 17 -104.89 50.06 41.12
CA GLN A 17 -103.81 49.12 41.46
C GLN A 17 -102.49 49.54 40.81
N PRO A 18 -101.35 49.39 41.51
CA PRO A 18 -100.05 49.83 41.01
C PRO A 18 -99.55 48.93 39.89
N LYS A 19 -99.12 49.55 38.79
CA LYS A 19 -98.50 48.90 37.63
C LYS A 19 -97.09 48.42 38.02
N LEU A 20 -96.97 47.16 38.44
CA LEU A 20 -95.68 46.50 38.64
C LEU A 20 -95.04 46.20 37.28
N ILE A 21 -93.92 46.87 36.99
CA ILE A 21 -93.02 46.53 35.88
C ILE A 21 -92.07 45.43 36.39
N PRO A 22 -92.13 44.17 35.91
CA PRO A 22 -91.15 43.17 36.29
C PRO A 22 -89.82 43.50 35.63
N SER A 23 -88.85 43.99 36.42
CA SER A 23 -87.46 44.04 35.96
C SER A 23 -86.88 42.62 35.99
N GLN A 24 -86.71 42.03 34.81
CA GLN A 24 -86.09 40.73 34.66
C GLN A 24 -84.57 40.91 34.83
N ARG A 25 -84.11 40.94 36.08
CA ARG A 25 -82.68 40.81 36.39
C ARG A 25 -82.25 39.38 36.06
N SER A 26 -81.58 39.22 34.93
CA SER A 26 -80.79 38.02 34.63
C SER A 26 -79.79 37.80 35.76
N ARG A 27 -80.06 36.84 36.63
CA ARG A 27 -79.09 36.37 37.63
C ARG A 27 -78.17 35.38 36.93
N PHE A 28 -77.24 35.89 36.12
CA PHE A 28 -76.11 35.08 35.68
C PHE A 28 -75.33 34.70 36.95
N SER A 29 -75.47 33.45 37.37
CA SER A 29 -74.97 32.98 38.66
C SER A 29 -73.45 32.92 38.60
N TRP A 30 -72.78 33.77 39.39
CA TRP A 30 -71.31 33.83 39.51
C TRP A 30 -70.67 32.45 39.78
N ILE A 31 -71.44 31.54 40.37
CA ILE A 31 -71.07 30.13 40.65
C ILE A 31 -70.62 29.38 39.37
N TRP A 32 -71.08 29.77 38.18
CA TRP A 32 -70.67 29.15 36.90
C TRP A 32 -69.35 29.65 36.32
N ILE A 33 -68.77 30.73 36.86
CA ILE A 33 -67.51 31.28 36.35
C ILE A 33 -66.35 30.31 36.59
N LEU A 34 -66.32 29.65 37.75
CA LEU A 34 -65.27 28.70 38.11
C LEU A 34 -65.23 27.45 37.20
N PRO A 35 -66.34 26.73 36.94
CA PRO A 35 -66.32 25.59 36.03
C PRO A 35 -66.06 25.99 34.57
N ILE A 36 -66.53 27.16 34.10
CA ILE A 36 -66.21 27.65 32.76
C ILE A 36 -64.72 28.00 32.64
N ALA A 37 -64.14 28.66 33.65
CA ALA A 37 -62.72 28.95 33.68
C ALA A 37 -61.88 27.66 33.70
N ALA A 38 -62.26 26.67 34.51
CA ALA A 38 -61.61 25.36 34.53
C ALA A 38 -61.74 24.63 33.18
N ALA A 39 -62.91 24.70 32.53
CA ALA A 39 -63.13 24.13 31.21
C ALA A 39 -62.29 24.83 30.13
N LEU A 40 -62.15 26.16 30.19
CA LEU A 40 -61.30 26.93 29.28
C LEU A 40 -59.82 26.62 29.47
N VAL A 41 -59.36 26.45 30.72
CA VAL A 41 -57.98 26.03 31.02
C VAL A 41 -57.74 24.60 30.52
N GLY A 42 -58.68 23.68 30.77
CA GLY A 42 -58.61 22.31 30.25
C GLY A 42 -58.58 22.27 28.72
N ALA A 43 -59.48 23.01 28.07
CA ALA A 43 -59.51 23.15 26.62
C ALA A 43 -58.22 23.79 26.08
N SER A 44 -57.67 24.78 26.79
CA SER A 44 -56.39 25.41 26.44
C SER A 44 -55.23 24.42 26.53
N LEU A 45 -55.15 23.59 27.57
CA LEU A 45 -54.10 22.58 27.71
C LEU A 45 -54.21 21.52 26.62
N VAL A 46 -55.42 21.06 26.31
CA VAL A 46 -55.66 20.09 25.22
C VAL A 46 -55.29 20.70 23.87
N LEU A 47 -55.74 21.92 23.57
CA LEU A 47 -55.40 22.63 22.33
C LEU A 47 -53.89 22.85 22.21
N ARG A 48 -53.23 23.26 23.30
CA ARG A 48 -51.78 23.49 23.32
C ARG A 48 -51.01 22.20 23.09
N ASN A 49 -51.40 21.10 23.74
CA ASN A 49 -50.77 19.80 23.53
C ASN A 49 -50.99 19.29 22.10
N TRP A 50 -52.20 19.48 21.56
CA TRP A 50 -52.52 19.08 20.19
C TRP A 50 -51.78 19.90 19.14
N MET A 51 -51.57 21.20 19.37
CA MET A 51 -50.80 22.06 18.47
C MET A 51 -49.29 21.76 18.48
N LEU A 52 -48.76 21.22 19.58
CA LEU A 52 -47.32 20.91 19.74
C LEU A 52 -46.95 19.47 19.33
N THR A 53 -47.93 18.57 19.22
CA THR A 53 -47.69 17.17 18.85
C THR A 53 -47.67 17.01 17.33
N GLY A 54 -46.58 16.47 16.78
CA GLY A 54 -46.45 16.16 15.36
C GLY A 54 -47.17 14.87 14.95
N PRO A 55 -47.08 14.47 13.67
CA PRO A 55 -47.60 13.19 13.21
C PRO A 55 -46.80 12.01 13.80
N ARG A 56 -47.40 10.82 13.79
CA ARG A 56 -46.71 9.57 14.09
C ARG A 56 -46.19 8.96 12.79
N ILE A 57 -44.96 8.50 12.82
CA ILE A 57 -44.35 7.77 11.71
C ILE A 57 -44.02 6.34 12.15
N THR A 58 -43.99 5.45 11.18
CA THR A 58 -43.70 4.04 11.35
C THR A 58 -42.42 3.72 10.59
N ILE A 59 -41.43 3.13 11.26
CA ILE A 59 -40.13 2.80 10.67
C ILE A 59 -39.87 1.30 10.86
N SER A 60 -39.62 0.59 9.76
CA SER A 60 -39.29 -0.83 9.78
C SER A 60 -37.77 -1.02 9.93
N PHE A 61 -37.33 -1.80 10.90
CA PHE A 61 -35.93 -2.22 11.08
C PHE A 61 -35.81 -3.75 11.13
N ASP A 62 -34.62 -4.29 10.95
CA ASP A 62 -34.39 -5.74 11.08
C ASP A 62 -34.35 -6.14 12.56
N SER A 63 -33.85 -5.25 13.43
CA SER A 63 -33.73 -5.49 14.87
C SER A 63 -34.10 -4.25 15.71
N ALA A 64 -34.69 -4.48 16.88
CA ALA A 64 -34.97 -3.45 17.89
C ALA A 64 -33.83 -3.31 18.93
N GLU A 65 -32.66 -3.91 18.67
CA GLU A 65 -31.56 -3.92 19.63
C GLU A 65 -31.14 -2.51 20.08
N GLY A 66 -31.19 -2.29 21.40
CA GLY A 66 -30.84 -1.02 22.04
C GLY A 66 -31.93 0.06 21.96
N LEU A 67 -33.03 -0.16 21.25
CA LEU A 67 -34.15 0.77 21.18
C LEU A 67 -35.10 0.55 22.37
N ALA A 68 -35.58 1.65 22.96
CA ALA A 68 -36.50 1.62 24.09
C ALA A 68 -37.62 2.66 23.92
N VAL A 69 -38.85 2.23 24.21
CA VAL A 69 -40.04 3.08 24.21
C VAL A 69 -39.87 4.23 25.21
N ASP A 70 -40.29 5.44 24.82
CA ASP A 70 -40.20 6.71 25.54
C ASP A 70 -38.78 7.22 25.87
N GLN A 71 -37.74 6.41 25.64
CA GLN A 71 -36.35 6.74 25.93
C GLN A 71 -35.56 7.10 24.68
N THR A 72 -35.68 6.28 23.62
CA THR A 72 -34.95 6.51 22.37
C THR A 72 -35.49 7.75 21.65
N LYS A 73 -34.58 8.67 21.32
CA LYS A 73 -34.89 9.89 20.58
C LYS A 73 -34.63 9.74 19.08
N LEU A 74 -35.40 10.47 18.28
CA LEU A 74 -35.07 10.74 16.89
C LEU A 74 -34.27 12.03 16.84
N ARG A 75 -33.12 12.01 16.18
CA ARG A 75 -32.23 13.17 16.05
C ARG A 75 -31.96 13.54 14.61
N TYR A 76 -32.27 14.78 14.27
CA TYR A 76 -31.86 15.38 13.01
C TYR A 76 -30.74 16.38 13.31
N ARG A 77 -29.54 16.17 12.75
CA ARG A 77 -28.36 17.03 13.00
C ARG A 77 -28.07 17.26 14.49
N GLU A 78 -28.10 16.20 15.30
CA GLU A 78 -27.91 16.24 16.76
C GLU A 78 -28.97 17.03 17.55
N VAL A 79 -30.11 17.36 16.93
CA VAL A 79 -31.27 17.99 17.59
C VAL A 79 -32.39 16.96 17.72
N ASP A 80 -32.96 16.83 18.91
CA ASP A 80 -34.11 15.96 19.15
C ASP A 80 -35.33 16.48 18.38
N VAL A 81 -35.94 15.62 17.55
CA VAL A 81 -37.09 15.94 16.68
C VAL A 81 -38.26 14.96 16.87
N GLY A 82 -38.10 13.99 17.76
CA GLY A 82 -39.13 13.01 18.08
C GLY A 82 -38.67 11.98 19.11
N THR A 83 -39.58 11.11 19.52
CA THR A 83 -39.31 10.03 20.49
C THR A 83 -40.04 8.75 20.06
N ILE A 84 -39.45 7.59 20.33
CA ILE A 84 -40.10 6.30 20.10
C ILE A 84 -41.28 6.11 21.05
N SER A 85 -42.46 5.85 20.51
CA SER A 85 -43.70 5.65 21.27
C SER A 85 -44.16 4.19 21.33
N ASP A 86 -43.73 3.35 20.39
CA ASP A 86 -44.06 1.92 20.40
C ASP A 86 -43.05 1.08 19.60
N ILE A 87 -42.90 -0.20 19.95
CA ILE A 87 -42.06 -1.17 19.25
C ILE A 87 -42.81 -2.51 19.19
N GLN A 88 -43.06 -2.99 17.98
CA GLN A 88 -43.76 -4.25 17.75
C GLN A 88 -42.96 -5.17 16.82
N VAL A 89 -43.11 -6.48 16.96
CA VAL A 89 -42.56 -7.44 15.98
C VAL A 89 -43.42 -7.37 14.71
N ALA A 90 -42.78 -7.31 13.55
CA ALA A 90 -43.48 -7.28 12.28
C ALA A 90 -44.38 -8.53 12.12
N PRO A 91 -45.55 -8.44 11.47
CA PRO A 91 -46.46 -9.58 11.31
C PRO A 91 -45.84 -10.80 10.62
N ASP A 92 -44.86 -10.58 9.75
CA ASP A 92 -44.10 -11.62 9.03
C ASP A 92 -42.95 -12.21 9.87
N ARG A 93 -42.70 -11.66 11.06
CA ARG A 93 -41.63 -12.02 12.01
C ARG A 93 -40.21 -11.85 11.45
N LYS A 94 -40.04 -11.10 10.36
CA LYS A 94 -38.71 -10.88 9.75
C LYS A 94 -37.99 -9.64 10.28
N GLY A 95 -38.71 -8.76 10.98
CA GLY A 95 -38.14 -7.55 11.58
C GLY A 95 -39.03 -6.96 12.66
N VAL A 96 -38.82 -5.67 12.94
CA VAL A 96 -39.54 -4.88 13.93
C VAL A 96 -40.12 -3.62 13.32
N ILE A 97 -41.30 -3.24 13.79
CA ILE A 97 -42.01 -2.02 13.42
C ILE A 97 -41.90 -1.07 14.61
N VAL A 98 -41.21 0.04 14.40
CA VAL A 98 -40.99 1.07 15.41
C VAL A 98 -41.88 2.26 15.10
N THR A 99 -42.74 2.67 16.04
CA THR A 99 -43.54 3.88 15.92
C THR A 99 -42.84 5.03 16.64
N ALA A 100 -42.62 6.14 15.93
CA ALA A 100 -42.05 7.35 16.48
C ALA A 100 -43.07 8.49 16.46
N GLN A 101 -43.14 9.22 17.57
CA GLN A 101 -43.90 10.44 17.71
C GLN A 101 -42.99 11.63 17.38
N LEU A 102 -43.27 12.32 16.27
CA LEU A 102 -42.52 13.53 15.89
C LEU A 102 -43.00 14.74 16.68
N GLU A 103 -42.09 15.70 16.86
CA GLU A 103 -42.44 17.05 17.27
C GLU A 103 -43.07 17.82 16.10
N ARG A 104 -43.94 18.79 16.41
CA ARG A 104 -44.56 19.61 15.36
C ARG A 104 -43.50 20.37 14.57
N ASP A 105 -42.53 20.93 15.27
CA ASP A 105 -41.38 21.65 14.72
C ASP A 105 -40.42 20.65 14.06
N GLY A 106 -40.62 20.44 12.77
CA GLY A 106 -39.75 19.65 11.91
C GLY A 106 -40.39 18.43 11.27
N SER A 107 -41.63 18.13 11.64
CA SER A 107 -42.44 17.12 10.96
C SER A 107 -42.52 17.32 9.45
N GLU A 108 -42.64 18.56 8.96
CA GLU A 108 -42.80 18.88 7.53
C GLU A 108 -41.61 18.44 6.65
N PHE A 109 -40.37 18.54 7.16
CA PHE A 109 -39.19 18.10 6.40
C PHE A 109 -38.84 16.63 6.66
N ILE A 110 -39.26 16.05 7.78
CA ILE A 110 -39.00 14.64 8.11
C ILE A 110 -39.95 13.72 7.34
N THR A 111 -41.20 14.12 7.09
CA THR A 111 -42.20 13.29 6.39
C THR A 111 -42.07 13.33 4.87
N GLN A 112 -40.85 13.54 4.36
CA GLN A 112 -40.55 13.55 2.92
C GLN A 112 -40.18 12.15 2.43
N LYS A 113 -40.42 11.88 1.14
CA LYS A 113 -40.18 10.56 0.54
C LYS A 113 -38.72 10.11 0.60
N ASP A 114 -37.79 11.06 0.54
CA ASP A 114 -36.34 10.80 0.52
C ASP A 114 -35.72 10.87 1.93
N THR A 115 -36.54 10.91 2.99
CA THR A 115 -36.02 10.86 4.37
C THR A 115 -35.51 9.47 4.71
N ARG A 116 -34.31 9.42 5.28
CA ARG A 116 -33.63 8.20 5.71
C ARG A 116 -33.48 8.17 7.22
N PHE A 117 -33.72 7.00 7.81
CA PHE A 117 -33.60 6.76 9.25
C PHE A 117 -32.56 5.67 9.49
N TRP A 118 -31.74 5.77 10.52
CA TRP A 118 -30.82 4.70 10.91
C TRP A 118 -30.57 4.66 12.41
N VAL A 119 -30.21 3.49 12.94
CA VAL A 119 -29.89 3.34 14.35
C VAL A 119 -28.43 3.71 14.60
N VAL A 120 -28.17 4.69 15.48
CA VAL A 120 -26.82 5.08 15.89
C VAL A 120 -26.42 4.34 17.17
N ARG A 121 -25.41 3.48 17.05
CA ARG A 121 -24.89 2.64 18.14
C ARG A 121 -23.42 3.03 18.44
N PRO A 122 -22.93 2.84 19.69
CA PRO A 122 -21.52 3.05 19.99
C PRO A 122 -20.68 2.04 19.21
N ARG A 123 -19.66 2.51 18.48
CA ARG A 123 -18.72 1.67 17.75
C ARG A 123 -17.31 1.90 18.27
N LEU A 124 -16.65 0.80 18.64
CA LEU A 124 -15.24 0.76 19.02
C LEU A 124 -14.46 0.20 17.83
N GLY A 125 -13.71 1.06 17.13
CA GLY A 125 -12.81 0.67 16.06
C GLY A 125 -11.34 0.86 16.47
N LEU A 126 -10.43 0.28 15.67
CA LEU A 126 -8.98 0.48 15.86
C LEU A 126 -8.54 1.91 15.52
N SER A 127 -9.25 2.59 14.60
CA SER A 127 -8.97 3.95 14.13
C SER A 127 -9.63 5.05 14.96
N GLY A 128 -10.53 4.71 15.89
CA GLY A 128 -11.23 5.67 16.73
C GLY A 128 -12.50 5.12 17.38
N VAL A 129 -13.09 5.95 18.24
CA VAL A 129 -14.34 5.68 18.94
C VAL A 129 -15.42 6.60 18.39
N SER A 130 -16.47 6.03 17.79
CA SER A 130 -17.62 6.78 17.31
C SER A 130 -18.85 6.51 18.17
N GLY A 131 -19.71 7.51 18.32
CA GLY A 131 -20.94 7.38 19.09
C GLY A 131 -20.76 7.35 20.61
N LEU A 132 -19.67 7.87 21.19
CA LEU A 132 -19.49 7.96 22.65
C LEU A 132 -20.63 8.72 23.36
N GLY A 133 -21.30 9.64 22.67
CA GLY A 133 -22.52 10.28 23.18
C GLY A 133 -23.61 9.27 23.57
N THR A 134 -23.66 8.12 22.90
CA THR A 134 -24.62 7.04 23.21
C THR A 134 -24.29 6.28 24.49
N LEU A 135 -23.06 6.35 25.01
CA LEU A 135 -22.74 5.75 26.32
C LEU A 135 -23.43 6.48 27.47
N LEU A 136 -23.67 7.79 27.30
CA LEU A 136 -24.36 8.62 28.30
C LEU A 136 -25.84 8.81 27.96
N SER A 137 -26.16 9.04 26.68
CA SER A 137 -27.53 9.37 26.21
C SER A 137 -28.35 8.16 25.77
N GLY A 138 -27.73 6.98 25.61
CA GLY A 138 -28.35 5.80 25.02
C GLY A 138 -28.34 5.80 23.48
N VAL A 139 -28.80 4.70 22.89
CA VAL A 139 -28.99 4.54 21.43
C VAL A 139 -30.09 5.48 20.94
N TYR A 140 -29.87 6.12 19.80
CA TYR A 140 -30.83 7.02 19.15
C TYR A 140 -31.00 6.71 17.66
N ILE A 141 -32.07 7.21 17.06
CA ILE A 141 -32.31 7.10 15.62
C ILE A 141 -31.86 8.40 14.95
N GLY A 142 -30.89 8.31 14.04
CA GLY A 142 -30.49 9.41 13.18
C GLY A 142 -31.51 9.62 12.06
N VAL A 143 -31.76 10.88 11.74
CA VAL A 143 -32.63 11.31 10.64
C VAL A 143 -31.79 12.08 9.64
N ASP A 144 -31.99 11.81 8.35
CA ASP A 144 -31.49 12.61 7.25
C ASP A 144 -32.64 12.93 6.29
N ALA A 145 -32.95 14.21 6.16
CA ALA A 145 -34.05 14.73 5.36
C ALA A 145 -33.52 15.59 4.21
N PRO A 146 -34.18 15.58 3.04
CA PRO A 146 -33.79 16.41 1.91
C PRO A 146 -33.93 17.91 2.22
N PHE A 147 -33.10 18.72 1.56
CA PHE A 147 -33.09 20.18 1.77
C PHE A 147 -34.31 20.87 1.13
N GLU A 148 -34.80 20.34 0.01
CA GLU A 148 -36.04 20.77 -0.63
C GLU A 148 -37.17 19.84 -0.22
N THR A 149 -38.27 20.43 0.25
CA THR A 149 -39.50 19.70 0.59
C THR A 149 -40.42 19.67 -0.62
N ASP A 150 -40.77 18.46 -1.07
CA ASP A 150 -41.76 18.32 -2.12
C ASP A 150 -43.14 18.41 -1.47
N LYS A 151 -43.95 19.41 -1.86
CA LYS A 151 -45.29 19.64 -1.26
C LYS A 151 -46.32 18.57 -1.63
N LYS A 152 -45.88 17.45 -2.22
CA LYS A 152 -46.71 16.43 -2.90
C LYS A 152 -46.98 15.17 -2.07
N GLY A 153 -47.09 15.33 -0.76
CA GLY A 153 -47.65 14.31 0.14
C GLY A 153 -46.70 13.92 1.26
N GLU A 154 -47.25 13.83 2.47
CA GLU A 154 -46.52 13.35 3.65
C GLU A 154 -46.37 11.82 3.57
N GLN A 155 -45.14 11.34 3.70
CA GLN A 155 -44.83 9.93 3.92
C GLN A 155 -44.73 9.67 5.42
N LEU A 156 -45.46 8.68 5.90
CA LEU A 156 -45.49 8.28 7.31
C LEU A 156 -44.88 6.90 7.55
N GLU A 157 -44.61 6.14 6.49
CA GLU A 157 -44.03 4.80 6.57
C GLU A 157 -42.64 4.80 5.92
N PHE A 158 -41.64 4.28 6.64
CA PHE A 158 -40.25 4.31 6.24
C PHE A 158 -39.57 2.96 6.48
N VAL A 159 -38.55 2.69 5.68
CA VAL A 159 -37.62 1.59 5.92
C VAL A 159 -36.36 2.18 6.53
N GLY A 160 -36.00 1.69 7.71
CA GLY A 160 -34.82 2.09 8.44
C GLY A 160 -33.57 1.35 7.95
N LEU A 161 -32.45 2.05 7.93
CA LEU A 161 -31.14 1.51 7.60
C LEU A 161 -30.44 1.03 8.88
N GLU A 162 -29.79 -0.13 8.83
CA GLU A 162 -29.03 -0.66 9.98
C GLU A 162 -27.68 0.04 10.19
N SER A 163 -27.16 0.67 9.14
CA SER A 163 -25.94 1.48 9.17
C SER A 163 -26.24 2.90 8.70
N PRO A 164 -25.48 3.89 9.20
CA PRO A 164 -25.61 5.26 8.74
C PRO A 164 -25.41 5.34 7.22
N PRO A 165 -26.20 6.18 6.52
CA PRO A 165 -25.99 6.40 5.10
C PRO A 165 -24.60 6.98 4.87
N GLU A 166 -23.97 6.57 3.77
CA GLU A 166 -22.59 6.92 3.39
C GLU A 166 -22.34 8.43 3.36
N VAL A 167 -23.36 9.19 2.96
CA VAL A 167 -23.37 10.66 2.92
C VAL A 167 -24.75 11.15 3.34
N THR A 168 -24.81 12.04 4.33
CA THR A 168 -26.04 12.74 4.72
C THR A 168 -26.30 13.90 3.76
N SER A 169 -27.56 14.18 3.46
CA SER A 169 -28.02 15.16 2.47
C SER A 169 -27.51 16.59 2.72
N GLY A 170 -27.05 16.88 3.94
CA GLY A 170 -26.49 18.17 4.33
C GLY A 170 -24.98 18.33 4.15
N ARG A 171 -24.23 17.27 3.81
CA ARG A 171 -22.75 17.32 3.70
C ARG A 171 -22.35 17.61 2.25
N ALA A 172 -21.88 18.83 1.99
CA ALA A 172 -21.42 19.22 0.66
C ALA A 172 -20.05 18.59 0.34
N GLY A 173 -19.88 18.05 -0.87
CA GLY A 173 -18.66 17.38 -1.30
C GLY A 173 -18.89 16.44 -2.47
N LYS A 174 -17.87 15.63 -2.79
CA LYS A 174 -17.94 14.61 -3.85
C LYS A 174 -17.50 13.25 -3.34
N ARG A 175 -18.05 12.22 -3.96
CA ARG A 175 -17.66 10.82 -3.73
C ARG A 175 -16.71 10.36 -4.82
N TYR A 176 -15.80 9.48 -4.45
CA TYR A 176 -14.90 8.79 -5.37
C TYR A 176 -14.80 7.32 -4.96
N VAL A 177 -14.50 6.47 -5.93
CA VAL A 177 -14.42 5.02 -5.73
C VAL A 177 -12.97 4.59 -5.89
N LEU A 178 -12.44 3.88 -4.89
CA LEU A 178 -11.08 3.37 -4.90
C LEU A 178 -11.12 1.84 -5.01
N THR A 179 -10.28 1.25 -5.85
CA THR A 179 -10.14 -0.20 -6.00
C THR A 179 -8.79 -0.67 -5.45
N ALA A 180 -8.80 -1.73 -4.65
CA ALA A 180 -7.59 -2.35 -4.11
C ALA A 180 -7.71 -3.88 -4.10
N PRO A 181 -6.59 -4.62 -4.14
CA PRO A 181 -6.61 -6.08 -3.97
C PRO A 181 -7.04 -6.52 -2.56
N GLU A 182 -6.87 -5.66 -1.55
CA GLU A 182 -7.25 -5.92 -0.17
C GLU A 182 -7.60 -4.63 0.59
N LEU A 183 -8.41 -4.73 1.64
CA LEU A 183 -8.84 -3.57 2.45
C LEU A 183 -7.72 -2.99 3.31
N GLY A 184 -6.78 -3.83 3.74
CA GLY A 184 -5.73 -3.46 4.69
C GLY A 184 -6.31 -3.04 6.05
N SER A 185 -5.79 -1.94 6.61
CA SER A 185 -6.21 -1.36 7.90
C SER A 185 -7.28 -0.26 7.77
N LEU A 186 -7.95 -0.17 6.61
CA LEU A 186 -9.00 0.80 6.38
C LEU A 186 -10.31 0.34 7.02
N ASP A 187 -11.05 1.28 7.57
CA ASP A 187 -12.38 1.04 8.12
C ASP A 187 -13.30 2.23 7.81
N LEU A 188 -14.60 2.08 8.12
CA LEU A 188 -15.59 3.12 7.96
C LEU A 188 -15.18 4.36 8.77
N GLY A 189 -15.07 5.51 8.12
CA GLY A 189 -14.63 6.76 8.75
C GLY A 189 -13.11 6.94 8.83
N SER A 190 -12.30 6.01 8.29
CA SER A 190 -10.85 6.23 8.14
C SER A 190 -10.57 7.56 7.45
N PRO A 191 -9.65 8.39 7.96
CA PRO A 191 -9.42 9.74 7.45
C PRO A 191 -8.77 9.71 6.06
N LEU A 192 -9.18 10.65 5.21
CA LEU A 192 -8.55 10.92 3.91
C LEU A 192 -7.79 12.25 3.98
N TYR A 193 -6.49 12.19 3.69
CA TYR A 193 -5.58 13.32 3.76
C TYR A 193 -5.20 13.86 2.37
N TYR A 194 -5.07 15.17 2.28
CA TYR A 194 -4.42 15.86 1.16
C TYR A 194 -3.36 16.78 1.73
N LYS A 195 -2.10 16.59 1.31
CA LYS A 195 -0.93 17.32 1.85
C LYS A 195 -0.85 17.31 3.40
N GLY A 196 -1.28 16.20 4.01
CA GLY A 196 -1.29 16.01 5.47
C GLY A 196 -2.49 16.61 6.22
N ILE A 197 -3.43 17.26 5.52
CA ILE A 197 -4.66 17.81 6.12
C ILE A 197 -5.81 16.86 5.85
N GLN A 198 -6.62 16.53 6.87
CA GLN A 198 -7.82 15.71 6.68
C GLN A 198 -8.85 16.49 5.88
N VAL A 199 -9.20 15.97 4.71
CA VAL A 199 -10.15 16.60 3.76
C VAL A 199 -11.38 15.74 3.50
N GLY A 200 -11.44 14.54 4.09
CA GLY A 200 -12.53 13.61 3.90
C GLY A 200 -12.36 12.36 4.75
N GLN A 201 -13.11 11.33 4.37
CA GLN A 201 -13.08 10.02 5.04
C GLN A 201 -13.60 8.90 4.13
N VAL A 202 -13.28 7.65 4.49
CA VAL A 202 -13.91 6.46 3.92
C VAL A 202 -15.40 6.45 4.31
N SER A 203 -16.28 6.37 3.32
CA SER A 203 -17.74 6.36 3.50
C SER A 203 -18.34 4.97 3.49
N SER A 204 -17.74 4.02 2.77
CA SER A 204 -18.13 2.60 2.74
C SER A 204 -17.02 1.75 2.10
N TYR A 205 -17.12 0.43 2.26
CA TYR A 205 -16.31 -0.53 1.53
C TYR A 205 -17.10 -1.83 1.33
N GLU A 206 -16.83 -2.50 0.23
CA GLU A 206 -17.44 -3.79 -0.12
C GLU A 206 -16.44 -4.65 -0.90
N LEU A 207 -16.67 -5.96 -0.90
CA LEU A 207 -15.96 -6.85 -1.81
C LEU A 207 -16.42 -6.54 -3.24
N ASN A 208 -15.50 -6.56 -4.20
CA ASN A 208 -15.89 -6.44 -5.60
C ASN A 208 -16.71 -7.68 -6.04
N GLU A 209 -17.42 -7.57 -7.17
CA GLU A 209 -18.32 -8.64 -7.65
C GLU A 209 -17.58 -9.95 -7.98
N GLU A 210 -16.30 -9.85 -8.37
CA GLU A 210 -15.44 -10.96 -8.75
C GLU A 210 -14.79 -11.67 -7.54
N GLY A 211 -14.74 -10.99 -6.38
CA GLY A 211 -14.18 -11.50 -5.13
C GLY A 211 -12.66 -11.47 -5.03
N ASP A 212 -11.96 -10.88 -6.00
CA ASP A 212 -10.50 -10.76 -6.06
C ASP A 212 -9.97 -9.40 -5.55
N GLY A 213 -10.87 -8.53 -5.06
CA GLY A 213 -10.51 -7.24 -4.52
C GLY A 213 -11.63 -6.55 -3.73
N VAL A 214 -11.37 -5.31 -3.33
CA VAL A 214 -12.31 -4.48 -2.57
C VAL A 214 -12.55 -3.16 -3.29
N ARG A 215 -13.79 -2.68 -3.17
CA ARG A 215 -14.23 -1.35 -3.59
C ARG A 215 -14.40 -0.50 -2.34
N VAL A 216 -13.58 0.53 -2.20
CA VAL A 216 -13.61 1.46 -1.08
C VAL A 216 -14.14 2.80 -1.56
N GLN A 217 -15.25 3.27 -1.01
CA GLN A 217 -15.78 4.58 -1.34
C GLN A 217 -15.26 5.63 -0.37
N VAL A 218 -14.83 6.76 -0.92
CA VAL A 218 -14.35 7.91 -0.15
C VAL A 218 -15.21 9.13 -0.43
N PHE A 219 -15.48 9.90 0.61
CA PHE A 219 -16.14 11.20 0.51
C PHE A 219 -15.15 12.31 0.82
N VAL A 220 -15.06 13.30 -0.07
CA VAL A 220 -14.21 14.48 0.09
C VAL A 220 -15.11 15.70 0.31
N ASP A 221 -14.89 16.39 1.42
CA ASP A 221 -15.67 17.55 1.82
C ASP A 221 -15.42 18.75 0.90
N ALA A 222 -16.46 19.49 0.55
CA ALA A 222 -16.31 20.81 -0.07
C ALA A 222 -15.70 21.79 0.97
N PRO A 223 -14.76 22.68 0.59
CA PRO A 223 -14.34 23.00 -0.78
C PRO A 223 -13.10 22.21 -1.26
N ASN A 224 -12.72 21.12 -0.59
CA ASN A 224 -11.53 20.34 -0.89
C ASN A 224 -11.75 19.32 -2.02
N ASP A 225 -13.00 19.01 -2.34
CA ASP A 225 -13.41 18.13 -3.43
C ASP A 225 -12.85 18.55 -4.80
N LYS A 226 -12.51 19.84 -4.97
CA LYS A 226 -11.83 20.39 -6.16
C LYS A 226 -10.37 19.97 -6.33
N PHE A 227 -9.72 19.44 -5.28
CA PHE A 227 -8.33 18.99 -5.35
C PHE A 227 -8.20 17.56 -5.87
N VAL A 228 -9.32 16.83 -5.96
CA VAL A 228 -9.34 15.54 -6.64
C VAL A 228 -9.52 15.79 -8.13
N THR A 229 -8.49 15.41 -8.88
CA THR A 229 -8.34 15.59 -10.32
C THR A 229 -8.28 14.24 -11.01
N GLN A 230 -8.37 14.23 -12.34
CA GLN A 230 -8.18 13.00 -13.12
C GLN A 230 -6.79 12.37 -12.89
N GLY A 231 -5.75 13.18 -12.65
CA GLY A 231 -4.39 12.74 -12.34
C GLY A 231 -4.09 12.45 -10.86
N SER A 232 -5.11 12.41 -10.00
CA SER A 232 -4.93 12.14 -8.57
C SER A 232 -4.58 10.67 -8.32
N ARG A 233 -3.59 10.44 -7.44
CA ARG A 233 -3.15 9.10 -7.03
C ARG A 233 -3.41 8.91 -5.54
N PHE A 234 -4.07 7.82 -5.16
CA PHE A 234 -4.45 7.52 -3.77
C PHE A 234 -3.57 6.41 -3.20
N TRP A 235 -3.10 6.56 -1.96
CA TRP A 235 -2.36 5.50 -1.27
C TRP A 235 -2.79 5.32 0.18
N ASN A 236 -2.53 4.13 0.70
CA ASN A 236 -2.70 3.83 2.11
C ASN A 236 -1.55 4.44 2.93
N VAL A 237 -1.86 5.22 3.97
CA VAL A 237 -0.87 5.85 4.86
C VAL A 237 -0.56 5.02 6.12
N SER A 238 -1.05 3.78 6.18
CA SER A 238 -0.94 2.96 7.38
C SER A 238 0.40 2.23 7.49
N GLY A 239 0.97 2.23 8.69
CA GLY A 239 2.12 1.40 9.07
C GLY A 239 3.49 2.06 8.99
N VAL A 240 4.49 1.33 9.49
CA VAL A 240 5.90 1.68 9.34
C VAL A 240 6.39 1.02 8.06
N ASN A 241 6.69 1.81 7.02
CA ASN A 241 7.32 1.27 5.83
C ASN A 241 8.83 1.09 6.14
N MET A 242 9.24 -0.16 6.33
CA MET A 242 10.63 -0.55 6.53
C MET A 242 11.08 -1.25 5.25
N SER A 243 11.89 -0.57 4.43
CA SER A 243 12.50 -1.18 3.26
C SER A 243 14.01 -1.35 3.50
N LEU A 244 14.54 -2.49 3.05
CA LEU A 244 15.96 -2.74 2.97
C LEU A 244 16.30 -2.85 1.48
N ASP A 245 17.01 -1.85 0.97
CA ASP A 245 17.46 -1.82 -0.42
C ASP A 245 19.00 -1.92 -0.49
N SER A 246 19.53 -1.89 -1.72
CA SER A 246 20.98 -1.94 -1.95
C SER A 246 21.72 -0.71 -1.42
N THR A 247 21.02 0.37 -1.05
CA THR A 247 21.59 1.58 -0.44
C THR A 247 21.57 1.53 1.09
N GLY A 248 20.80 0.60 1.68
CA GLY A 248 20.77 0.32 3.11
C GLY A 248 19.36 0.22 3.66
N PHE A 249 19.23 0.49 4.96
CA PHE A 249 17.96 0.42 5.67
C PHE A 249 17.26 1.78 5.64
N ASN A 250 16.09 1.84 5.01
CA ASN A 250 15.27 3.05 4.92
C ASN A 250 14.03 2.91 5.83
N VAL A 251 13.88 3.85 6.77
CA VAL A 251 12.70 3.91 7.64
C VAL A 251 12.03 5.26 7.42
N ARG A 252 10.87 5.22 6.76
CA ARG A 252 10.00 6.40 6.63
C ARG A 252 8.88 6.30 7.64
N THR A 253 8.97 7.09 8.71
CA THR A 253 7.89 7.23 9.68
C THR A 253 7.00 8.39 9.27
N HIS A 254 5.76 8.10 8.89
CA HIS A 254 4.69 9.11 8.83
C HIS A 254 4.39 9.61 10.25
N SER A 255 3.54 10.65 10.38
CA SER A 255 3.16 11.19 11.69
C SER A 255 2.67 10.05 12.60
N LEU A 256 3.07 10.06 13.87
CA LEU A 256 2.74 9.00 14.83
C LEU A 256 1.23 8.76 14.97
N VAL A 257 0.42 9.82 14.73
CA VAL A 257 -1.04 9.75 14.72
C VAL A 257 -1.55 8.99 13.47
N SER A 258 -0.96 9.24 12.30
CA SER A 258 -1.30 8.54 11.04
C SER A 258 -0.88 7.07 11.06
N ALA A 259 0.25 6.76 11.70
CA ALA A 259 0.77 5.40 11.83
C ALA A 259 -0.09 4.50 12.73
N LEU A 260 -0.82 5.08 13.70
CA LEU A 260 -1.68 4.36 14.65
C LEU A 260 -3.15 4.26 14.20
N ALA A 261 -3.71 5.34 13.65
CA ALA A 261 -5.12 5.37 13.23
C ALA A 261 -5.35 4.79 11.82
N GLY A 262 -4.27 4.69 11.02
CA GLY A 262 -4.37 4.37 9.60
C GLY A 262 -5.11 5.46 8.81
N GLY A 263 -5.20 5.27 7.50
CA GLY A 263 -5.96 6.18 6.64
C GLY A 263 -5.55 6.14 5.18
N LEU A 264 -6.06 7.12 4.45
CA LEU A 264 -5.79 7.32 3.02
C LEU A 264 -5.14 8.67 2.80
N ALA A 265 -4.29 8.78 1.80
CA ALA A 265 -3.85 10.07 1.29
C ALA A 265 -3.89 10.10 -0.23
N PHE A 266 -3.96 11.29 -0.79
CA PHE A 266 -3.81 11.49 -2.22
C PHE A 266 -2.99 12.73 -2.54
N ASP A 267 -2.43 12.77 -3.74
CA ASP A 267 -1.82 13.95 -4.36
C ASP A 267 -1.98 13.89 -5.88
N GLN A 268 -1.66 15.01 -6.52
CA GLN A 268 -1.56 15.12 -7.97
C GLN A 268 -0.22 14.57 -8.45
N MET A 269 -0.25 13.67 -9.43
CA MET A 269 0.96 13.28 -10.15
C MET A 269 1.40 14.39 -11.12
N GLU A 270 2.68 14.74 -11.13
CA GLU A 270 3.24 15.72 -12.06
C GLU A 270 3.10 15.23 -13.51
N GLY A 271 2.63 16.10 -14.41
CA GLY A 271 2.46 15.78 -15.84
C GLY A 271 1.12 15.14 -16.21
N GLU A 272 0.28 14.74 -15.23
CA GLU A 272 -1.06 14.22 -15.47
C GLU A 272 -2.13 15.34 -15.56
N PRO A 273 -3.32 15.07 -16.16
CA PRO A 273 -4.39 16.06 -16.26
C PRO A 273 -4.81 16.63 -14.89
N THR A 274 -4.94 17.95 -14.84
CA THR A 274 -5.30 18.71 -13.62
C THR A 274 -6.79 19.05 -13.54
N ASP A 275 -7.59 18.55 -14.49
CA ASP A 275 -9.03 18.77 -14.50
C ASP A 275 -9.69 18.09 -13.30
N VAL A 276 -10.60 18.82 -12.64
CA VAL A 276 -11.32 18.31 -11.47
C VAL A 276 -12.13 17.09 -11.87
N ALA A 277 -12.01 16.01 -11.10
CA ALA A 277 -12.72 14.79 -11.38
C ALA A 277 -14.23 14.93 -11.17
N ALA A 278 -14.99 14.17 -11.96
CA ALA A 278 -16.42 14.01 -11.76
C ALA A 278 -16.67 13.17 -10.49
N ALA A 279 -17.86 13.34 -9.89
CA ALA A 279 -18.26 12.46 -8.80
C ALA A 279 -18.29 11.00 -9.29
N ASP A 280 -17.98 10.08 -8.38
CA ASP A 280 -17.93 8.64 -8.60
C ASP A 280 -16.85 8.17 -9.61
N THR A 281 -15.87 9.03 -9.91
CA THR A 281 -14.65 8.63 -10.66
C THR A 281 -13.90 7.55 -9.89
N GLN A 282 -13.40 6.55 -10.64
CA GLN A 282 -12.68 5.41 -10.08
C GLN A 282 -11.16 5.65 -10.09
N TYR A 283 -10.50 5.24 -9.01
CA TYR A 283 -9.05 5.30 -8.85
C TYR A 283 -8.51 3.99 -8.29
N GLU A 284 -7.25 3.70 -8.57
CA GLU A 284 -6.52 2.64 -7.87
C GLU A 284 -6.02 3.16 -6.52
N LEU A 285 -6.17 2.33 -5.48
CA LEU A 285 -5.57 2.56 -4.17
C LEU A 285 -4.25 1.80 -4.07
N PHE A 286 -3.16 2.56 -4.07
CA PHE A 286 -1.81 2.02 -3.95
C PHE A 286 -1.45 1.68 -2.50
N SER A 287 -0.59 0.68 -2.33
CA SER A 287 -0.13 0.27 -0.99
C SER A 287 0.76 1.31 -0.31
N THR A 288 1.48 2.13 -1.07
CA THR A 288 2.43 3.14 -0.57
C THR A 288 2.49 4.36 -1.49
N GLN A 289 2.94 5.50 -0.94
CA GLN A 289 3.17 6.72 -1.72
C GLN A 289 4.20 6.51 -2.84
N ASP A 290 5.30 5.81 -2.56
CA ASP A 290 6.35 5.58 -3.56
C ASP A 290 5.82 4.79 -4.77
N ARG A 291 4.85 3.88 -4.58
CA ARG A 291 4.17 3.19 -5.69
C ARG A 291 3.14 4.08 -6.39
N ALA A 292 2.40 4.88 -5.64
CA ALA A 292 1.38 5.78 -6.19
C ALA A 292 1.98 6.86 -7.11
N MET A 293 3.19 7.33 -6.78
CA MET A 293 3.91 8.37 -7.50
C MET A 293 4.93 7.83 -8.52
N ALA A 294 5.06 6.50 -8.63
CA ALA A 294 5.89 5.91 -9.65
C ALA A 294 5.30 6.21 -11.04
N GLU A 295 6.16 6.53 -12.01
CA GLU A 295 5.73 6.64 -13.40
C GLU A 295 5.12 5.29 -13.84
N PRO A 296 3.98 5.30 -14.56
CA PRO A 296 3.44 4.08 -15.13
C PRO A 296 4.48 3.40 -15.99
N ASP A 297 4.85 2.18 -15.63
CA ASP A 297 5.85 1.39 -16.34
C ASP A 297 5.33 0.85 -17.69
N GLY A 298 4.04 1.04 -17.96
CA GLY A 298 3.36 0.58 -19.17
C GLY A 298 3.09 -0.92 -19.17
N PRO A 299 2.64 -1.48 -20.31
CA PRO A 299 2.41 -2.91 -20.43
C PRO A 299 3.73 -3.67 -20.30
N ALA A 300 3.75 -4.64 -19.39
CA ALA A 300 4.88 -5.53 -19.20
C ALA A 300 5.06 -6.46 -20.40
N VAL A 301 6.32 -6.74 -20.75
CA VAL A 301 6.69 -7.73 -21.75
C VAL A 301 7.47 -8.85 -21.07
N GLU A 302 7.14 -10.09 -21.42
CA GLU A 302 7.77 -11.26 -20.85
C GLU A 302 9.06 -11.63 -21.58
N LEU A 303 10.10 -11.92 -20.80
CA LEU A 303 11.40 -12.43 -21.24
C LEU A 303 11.70 -13.76 -20.57
N ARG A 304 12.49 -14.58 -21.26
CA ARG A 304 13.02 -15.85 -20.75
C ARG A 304 14.54 -15.85 -20.80
N PHE A 305 15.14 -16.47 -19.79
CA PHE A 305 16.58 -16.68 -19.69
C PHE A 305 16.87 -18.13 -19.34
N HIS A 306 17.77 -18.77 -20.08
CA HIS A 306 18.13 -20.18 -19.86
C HIS A 306 19.49 -20.27 -19.17
N PHE A 307 19.50 -20.36 -17.83
CA PHE A 307 20.74 -20.45 -17.07
C PHE A 307 21.16 -21.90 -16.87
N HIS A 308 22.37 -22.22 -17.31
CA HIS A 308 22.97 -23.55 -17.11
C HIS A 308 23.80 -23.65 -15.82
N GLN A 309 23.99 -22.53 -15.12
CA GLN A 309 24.64 -22.49 -13.81
C GLN A 309 23.61 -22.40 -12.68
N SER A 310 24.10 -22.45 -11.45
CA SER A 310 23.27 -22.25 -10.26
C SER A 310 22.61 -20.86 -10.30
N VAL A 311 21.29 -20.83 -10.18
CA VAL A 311 20.48 -19.60 -10.00
C VAL A 311 20.21 -19.29 -8.53
N ARG A 312 21.03 -19.86 -7.62
CA ARG A 312 20.85 -19.69 -6.17
C ARG A 312 20.93 -18.21 -5.79
N GLY A 313 19.90 -17.73 -5.12
CA GLY A 313 19.77 -16.32 -4.71
C GLY A 313 18.88 -15.51 -5.64
N LEU A 314 18.50 -16.07 -6.80
CA LEU A 314 17.44 -15.51 -7.64
C LEU A 314 16.07 -15.97 -7.13
N VAL A 315 15.18 -15.02 -6.90
CA VAL A 315 13.82 -15.27 -6.37
C VAL A 315 12.80 -14.44 -7.17
N PRO A 316 11.49 -14.80 -7.14
CA PRO A 316 10.46 -13.91 -7.63
C PRO A 316 10.57 -12.52 -6.96
N GLY A 317 10.56 -11.46 -7.77
CA GLY A 317 10.86 -10.08 -7.38
C GLY A 317 12.33 -9.66 -7.57
N SER A 318 13.26 -10.57 -7.88
CA SER A 318 14.63 -10.19 -8.23
C SER A 318 14.65 -9.27 -9.45
N LYS A 319 15.44 -8.20 -9.39
CA LYS A 319 15.47 -7.17 -10.43
C LYS A 319 16.07 -7.67 -11.75
N VAL A 320 15.60 -7.10 -12.85
CA VAL A 320 16.24 -7.14 -14.16
C VAL A 320 16.72 -5.73 -14.46
N GLU A 321 18.02 -5.57 -14.61
CA GLU A 321 18.64 -4.25 -14.77
C GLU A 321 19.43 -4.17 -16.07
N PHE A 322 19.47 -3.00 -16.68
CA PHE A 322 20.37 -2.70 -17.78
C PHE A 322 21.26 -1.52 -17.39
N ARG A 323 22.57 -1.76 -17.28
CA ARG A 323 23.55 -0.75 -16.83
C ARG A 323 23.15 -0.04 -15.51
N GLY A 324 22.56 -0.78 -14.57
CA GLY A 324 22.11 -0.28 -13.27
C GLY A 324 20.75 0.42 -13.27
N LEU A 325 20.06 0.48 -14.42
CA LEU A 325 18.66 0.92 -14.50
C LEU A 325 17.73 -0.29 -14.38
N GLU A 326 16.82 -0.26 -13.41
CA GLU A 326 15.82 -1.31 -13.22
C GLU A 326 14.80 -1.28 -14.36
N LEU A 327 14.77 -2.33 -15.17
CA LEU A 327 13.84 -2.50 -16.29
C LEU A 327 12.64 -3.36 -15.93
N GLY A 328 12.72 -4.15 -14.85
CA GLY A 328 11.64 -5.02 -14.42
C GLY A 328 12.10 -6.06 -13.41
N GLN A 329 11.40 -7.18 -13.35
CA GLN A 329 11.59 -8.18 -12.30
C GLN A 329 11.33 -9.60 -12.78
N VAL A 330 12.01 -10.55 -12.15
CA VAL A 330 11.75 -11.99 -12.25
C VAL A 330 10.42 -12.29 -11.59
N TYR A 331 9.55 -13.04 -12.26
CA TYR A 331 8.28 -13.46 -11.68
C TYR A 331 8.26 -14.97 -11.37
N ASP A 332 9.12 -15.76 -12.01
CA ASP A 332 9.14 -17.21 -11.85
C ASP A 332 10.48 -17.83 -12.24
N VAL A 333 10.82 -18.98 -11.65
CA VAL A 333 12.05 -19.75 -11.90
C VAL A 333 11.74 -21.24 -11.88
N ASP A 334 11.81 -21.87 -13.05
CA ASP A 334 11.56 -23.29 -13.23
C ASP A 334 12.85 -24.07 -13.50
N LEU A 335 12.82 -25.38 -13.21
CA LEU A 335 13.84 -26.33 -13.64
C LEU A 335 13.35 -27.07 -14.88
N GLU A 336 14.05 -26.92 -15.99
CA GLU A 336 13.75 -27.61 -17.26
C GLU A 336 14.89 -28.56 -17.67
N PHE A 337 14.60 -29.44 -18.63
CA PHE A 337 15.54 -30.42 -19.15
C PHE A 337 15.65 -30.32 -20.67
N ASP A 338 16.85 -30.05 -21.16
CA ASP A 338 17.17 -30.09 -22.58
C ASP A 338 17.41 -31.56 -22.99
N PHE A 339 16.47 -32.14 -23.74
CA PHE A 339 16.54 -33.55 -24.18
C PHE A 339 17.64 -33.82 -25.20
N GLU A 340 18.04 -32.83 -25.99
CA GLU A 340 19.10 -32.98 -26.99
C GLU A 340 20.47 -32.97 -26.31
N ARG A 341 20.68 -32.02 -25.40
CA ARG A 341 21.94 -31.88 -24.65
C ARG A 341 22.00 -32.76 -23.40
N LYS A 342 20.89 -33.37 -23.00
CA LYS A 342 20.71 -34.21 -21.81
C LYS A 342 21.17 -33.52 -20.53
N ARG A 343 20.79 -32.25 -20.36
CA ARG A 343 21.20 -31.42 -19.21
C ARG A 343 20.01 -30.64 -18.67
N PHE A 344 19.97 -30.51 -17.36
CA PHE A 344 19.04 -29.59 -16.69
C PHE A 344 19.52 -28.14 -16.86
N PHE A 345 18.57 -27.22 -16.92
CA PHE A 345 18.81 -25.79 -16.89
C PHE A 345 17.68 -25.09 -16.13
N ALA A 346 17.97 -23.92 -15.56
CA ALA A 346 16.96 -23.09 -14.94
C ALA A 346 16.33 -22.18 -16.01
N LEU A 347 15.02 -22.30 -16.20
CA LEU A 347 14.22 -21.36 -16.99
C LEU A 347 13.77 -20.23 -16.07
N VAL A 348 14.38 -19.07 -16.24
CA VAL A 348 14.02 -17.86 -15.50
C VAL A 348 13.07 -17.03 -16.34
N LYS A 349 11.89 -16.72 -15.81
CA LYS A 349 10.89 -15.89 -16.47
C LYS A 349 10.83 -14.51 -15.81
N ALA A 350 10.94 -13.47 -16.62
CA ALA A 350 10.93 -12.10 -16.14
C ALA A 350 9.92 -11.25 -16.93
N ARG A 351 9.46 -10.18 -16.29
CA ARG A 351 8.68 -9.12 -16.91
C ARG A 351 9.52 -7.87 -16.92
N ILE A 352 9.64 -7.24 -18.08
CA ILE A 352 10.27 -5.93 -18.22
C ILE A 352 9.28 -4.92 -18.78
N TYR A 353 9.59 -3.66 -18.55
CA TYR A 353 8.75 -2.52 -18.87
C TYR A 353 9.45 -1.69 -19.94
N PRO A 354 9.07 -1.82 -21.22
CA PRO A 354 9.82 -1.22 -22.32
C PRO A 354 9.90 0.31 -22.23
N GLN A 355 8.89 0.95 -21.65
CA GLN A 355 8.85 2.40 -21.45
C GLN A 355 10.00 2.91 -20.58
N ARG A 356 10.61 2.06 -19.75
CA ARG A 356 11.81 2.40 -18.97
C ARG A 356 13.08 2.58 -19.80
N PHE A 357 13.09 2.15 -21.07
CA PHE A 357 14.12 2.55 -22.03
C PHE A 357 13.94 4.00 -22.53
N GLY A 358 12.84 4.65 -22.16
CA GLY A 358 12.49 6.02 -22.52
C GLY A 358 12.48 6.23 -24.04
N ARG A 359 13.07 7.35 -24.47
CA ARG A 359 13.13 7.78 -25.87
C ARG A 359 13.68 6.73 -26.86
N LEU A 360 14.46 5.76 -26.39
CA LEU A 360 14.94 4.68 -27.24
C LEU A 360 13.79 3.79 -27.69
N TYR A 361 12.91 3.40 -26.76
CA TYR A 361 11.73 2.60 -27.08
C TYR A 361 10.74 3.42 -27.90
N ASP A 362 10.47 4.67 -27.52
CA ASP A 362 9.56 5.56 -28.24
C ASP A 362 9.97 5.68 -29.72
N ARG A 363 11.26 5.86 -30.00
CA ARG A 363 11.77 5.93 -31.38
C ARG A 363 11.57 4.63 -32.14
N VAL A 364 11.75 3.46 -31.51
CA VAL A 364 11.54 2.17 -32.18
C VAL A 364 10.07 2.01 -32.56
N VAL A 365 9.15 2.37 -31.66
CA VAL A 365 7.71 2.35 -31.90
C VAL A 365 7.30 3.36 -32.99
N GLU A 366 7.79 4.60 -32.93
CA GLU A 366 7.48 5.66 -33.89
C GLU A 366 8.05 5.40 -35.30
N THR A 367 9.26 4.84 -35.38
CA THR A 367 9.93 4.61 -36.68
C THR A 367 9.37 3.38 -37.40
N ARG A 368 8.73 2.46 -36.66
CA ARG A 368 8.17 1.21 -37.21
C ARG A 368 6.78 0.93 -36.63
N PRO A 369 5.77 1.75 -36.96
CA PRO A 369 4.42 1.62 -36.40
C PRO A 369 3.73 0.31 -36.82
N ASP A 370 4.15 -0.32 -37.93
CA ASP A 370 3.62 -1.59 -38.43
C ASP A 370 4.32 -2.84 -37.84
N GLU A 371 5.36 -2.65 -37.02
CA GLU A 371 6.11 -3.75 -36.40
C GLU A 371 5.25 -4.41 -35.30
N LYS A 372 4.83 -5.65 -35.52
CA LYS A 372 3.99 -6.40 -34.58
C LYS A 372 4.71 -6.77 -33.26
N ASP A 373 6.03 -6.59 -33.20
CA ASP A 373 6.84 -6.86 -32.02
C ASP A 373 7.99 -5.82 -31.88
N PRO A 374 7.69 -4.64 -31.29
CA PRO A 374 8.70 -3.61 -31.05
C PRO A 374 9.86 -4.07 -30.16
N MET A 375 9.64 -5.10 -29.35
CA MET A 375 10.63 -5.61 -28.42
C MET A 375 11.68 -6.47 -29.09
N THR A 376 11.27 -7.34 -30.00
CA THR A 376 12.20 -8.08 -30.85
C THR A 376 13.05 -7.11 -31.68
N ALA A 377 12.45 -6.05 -32.23
CA ALA A 377 13.17 -5.00 -32.96
C ALA A 377 14.17 -4.21 -32.09
N LEU A 378 13.89 -4.04 -30.79
CA LEU A 378 14.81 -3.41 -29.84
C LEU A 378 15.97 -4.34 -29.45
N PHE A 379 15.68 -5.59 -29.10
CA PHE A 379 16.66 -6.53 -28.54
C PHE A 379 17.56 -7.17 -29.59
N LYS A 380 17.06 -7.47 -30.79
CA LYS A 380 17.85 -8.09 -31.88
C LYS A 380 19.20 -7.38 -32.12
N PRO A 381 19.24 -6.06 -32.45
CA PRO A 381 20.51 -5.38 -32.70
C PRO A 381 21.39 -5.27 -31.44
N MET A 382 20.80 -5.37 -30.24
CA MET A 382 21.56 -5.39 -29.00
C MET A 382 22.24 -6.75 -28.80
N VAL A 383 21.51 -7.86 -29.03
CA VAL A 383 22.04 -9.22 -28.91
C VAL A 383 23.14 -9.50 -29.93
N GLU A 384 22.95 -9.03 -31.18
CA GLU A 384 23.97 -9.07 -32.24
C GLU A 384 25.24 -8.29 -31.86
N ARG A 385 25.11 -7.23 -31.06
CA ARG A 385 26.25 -6.45 -30.52
C ARG A 385 26.78 -6.98 -29.19
N GLY A 386 26.34 -8.17 -28.77
CA GLY A 386 26.87 -8.85 -27.58
C GLY A 386 26.08 -8.62 -26.30
N LEU A 387 24.81 -8.18 -26.35
CA LEU A 387 23.95 -8.11 -25.17
C LEU A 387 23.74 -9.53 -24.61
N ARG A 388 24.04 -9.74 -23.33
CA ARG A 388 23.77 -10.98 -22.59
C ARG A 388 23.16 -10.68 -21.23
N GLY A 389 22.32 -11.58 -20.74
CA GLY A 389 21.92 -11.64 -19.34
C GLY A 389 23.00 -12.32 -18.50
N GLN A 390 23.38 -11.73 -17.39
CA GLN A 390 24.34 -12.28 -16.42
C GLN A 390 23.74 -12.21 -15.02
N LEU A 391 23.89 -13.27 -14.23
CA LEU A 391 23.52 -13.21 -12.81
C LEU A 391 24.59 -12.45 -12.03
N ARG A 392 24.16 -11.48 -11.23
CA ARG A 392 25.04 -10.71 -10.35
C ARG A 392 24.49 -10.66 -8.93
N PRO A 393 25.35 -10.62 -7.91
CA PRO A 393 24.91 -10.45 -6.53
C PRO A 393 24.37 -9.03 -6.32
N ALA A 394 23.12 -8.91 -5.88
CA ALA A 394 22.53 -7.64 -5.45
C ALA A 394 23.04 -7.25 -4.05
N SER A 395 23.25 -8.25 -3.20
CA SER A 395 23.81 -8.07 -1.86
C SER A 395 24.70 -9.25 -1.49
N LEU A 396 25.92 -8.95 -1.08
CA LEU A 396 26.87 -9.95 -0.59
C LEU A 396 26.46 -10.52 0.78
N ILE A 397 25.57 -9.84 1.50
CA ILE A 397 25.14 -10.22 2.85
C ILE A 397 23.98 -11.21 2.77
N THR A 398 22.96 -10.90 1.97
CA THR A 398 21.76 -11.74 1.84
C THR A 398 21.94 -12.87 0.83
N GLY A 399 22.95 -12.76 -0.05
CA GLY A 399 23.17 -13.69 -1.15
C GLY A 399 22.14 -13.57 -2.27
N GLN A 400 21.31 -12.51 -2.25
CA GLN A 400 20.31 -12.26 -3.28
C GLN A 400 20.99 -11.87 -4.60
N GLN A 401 20.47 -12.41 -5.70
CA GLN A 401 20.94 -12.14 -7.06
C GLN A 401 19.90 -11.38 -7.89
N TYR A 402 20.38 -10.71 -8.93
CA TYR A 402 19.58 -10.04 -9.94
C TYR A 402 20.13 -10.36 -11.34
N ILE A 403 19.35 -10.07 -12.39
CA ILE A 403 19.77 -10.27 -13.78
C ILE A 403 20.28 -8.93 -14.32
N ALA A 404 21.56 -8.87 -14.67
CA ALA A 404 22.16 -7.75 -15.36
C ALA A 404 22.18 -8.01 -16.87
N LEU A 405 21.55 -7.12 -17.65
CA LEU A 405 21.65 -7.05 -19.10
C LEU A 405 22.80 -6.13 -19.48
N GLU A 406 23.88 -6.70 -20.04
CA GLU A 406 25.09 -5.95 -20.41
C GLU A 406 25.66 -6.41 -21.75
N PHE A 407 26.49 -5.54 -22.35
CA PHE A 407 27.21 -5.85 -23.58
C PHE A 407 28.58 -6.44 -23.26
N PHE A 408 28.92 -7.54 -23.94
CA PHE A 408 30.19 -8.23 -23.79
C PHE A 408 30.89 -8.32 -25.14
N ASP A 409 32.01 -7.60 -25.31
CA ASP A 409 32.75 -7.50 -26.57
C ASP A 409 33.28 -8.84 -27.12
N LYS A 410 33.43 -9.84 -26.23
CA LYS A 410 33.91 -11.20 -26.56
C LYS A 410 32.89 -12.29 -26.22
N ALA A 411 31.61 -11.94 -26.19
CA ALA A 411 30.57 -12.95 -26.01
C ALA A 411 30.61 -13.98 -27.16
N PRO A 412 30.46 -15.28 -26.87
CA PRO A 412 30.19 -16.27 -27.91
C PRO A 412 28.97 -15.86 -28.72
N GLU A 413 28.98 -16.16 -30.02
CA GLU A 413 27.82 -15.99 -30.88
C GLU A 413 26.63 -16.76 -30.27
N ALA A 414 25.48 -16.08 -30.19
CA ALA A 414 24.28 -16.64 -29.60
C ALA A 414 23.16 -16.58 -30.63
N ASP A 415 22.43 -17.68 -30.74
CA ASP A 415 21.24 -17.75 -31.56
C ASP A 415 20.13 -16.92 -30.91
N PHE A 416 19.51 -16.03 -31.69
CA PHE A 416 18.42 -15.18 -31.25
C PHE A 416 17.21 -15.48 -32.11
N ASP A 417 16.29 -16.30 -31.57
CA ASP A 417 15.06 -16.64 -32.26
C ASP A 417 14.07 -15.47 -32.20
N GLU A 418 13.98 -14.74 -33.31
CA GLU A 418 13.07 -13.61 -33.51
C GLU A 418 11.58 -13.99 -33.41
N ASN A 419 11.25 -15.28 -33.53
CA ASN A 419 9.88 -15.76 -33.47
C ASN A 419 9.49 -16.33 -32.11
N ALA A 420 10.45 -16.45 -31.17
CA ALA A 420 10.20 -16.98 -29.84
C ALA A 420 9.29 -16.03 -29.05
N LYS A 421 8.14 -16.55 -28.59
CA LYS A 421 7.20 -15.83 -27.72
C LYS A 421 6.92 -16.66 -26.47
N PRO A 422 7.27 -16.18 -25.26
CA PRO A 422 8.05 -15.00 -24.92
C PRO A 422 9.49 -14.99 -25.46
N LEU A 423 10.09 -13.81 -25.56
CA LEU A 423 11.43 -13.63 -26.13
C LEU A 423 12.50 -14.25 -25.23
N VAL A 424 13.44 -14.99 -25.83
CA VAL A 424 14.56 -15.61 -25.11
C VAL A 424 15.81 -14.74 -25.26
N VAL A 425 16.29 -14.18 -24.14
CA VAL A 425 17.51 -13.37 -24.13
C VAL A 425 18.72 -14.25 -23.79
N PRO A 426 19.77 -14.30 -24.64
CA PRO A 426 20.94 -15.13 -24.37
C PRO A 426 21.66 -14.73 -23.09
N VAL A 427 22.20 -15.73 -22.37
CA VAL A 427 22.89 -15.52 -21.09
C VAL A 427 24.38 -15.83 -21.17
N ILE A 428 25.12 -15.34 -20.18
CA ILE A 428 26.52 -15.68 -19.95
C ILE A 428 26.77 -16.00 -18.48
N ALA A 429 27.81 -16.80 -18.22
CA ALA A 429 28.21 -17.15 -16.87
C ALA A 429 28.65 -15.93 -16.04
N GLY A 430 28.31 -15.95 -14.75
CA GLY A 430 28.73 -14.94 -13.78
C GLY A 430 30.26 -14.95 -13.57
N ASP A 431 30.85 -13.80 -13.26
CA ASP A 431 32.30 -13.70 -13.04
C ASP A 431 32.77 -14.48 -11.80
N PHE A 432 31.91 -14.57 -10.77
CA PHE A 432 32.22 -15.33 -9.56
C PHE A 432 32.32 -16.85 -9.82
N ASP A 433 31.40 -17.39 -10.62
CA ASP A 433 31.43 -18.82 -11.00
C ASP A 433 32.70 -19.15 -11.80
N ARG A 434 33.10 -18.24 -12.70
CA ARG A 434 34.35 -18.37 -13.46
C ARG A 434 35.59 -18.33 -12.57
N LEU A 435 35.61 -17.47 -11.55
CA LEU A 435 36.72 -17.43 -10.59
C LEU A 435 36.83 -18.74 -9.82
N GLN A 436 35.71 -19.32 -9.39
CA GLN A 436 35.72 -20.62 -8.70
C GLN A 436 36.26 -21.73 -9.61
N GLU A 437 35.84 -21.76 -10.87
CA GLU A 437 36.33 -22.72 -11.87
C GLU A 437 37.85 -22.54 -12.12
N GLN A 438 38.30 -21.30 -12.31
CA GLN A 438 39.72 -20.98 -12.51
C GLN A 438 40.58 -21.35 -11.30
N VAL A 439 40.11 -21.13 -10.07
CA VAL A 439 40.82 -21.52 -8.85
C VAL A 439 40.90 -23.05 -8.76
N SER A 440 39.82 -23.76 -9.04
CA SER A 440 39.81 -25.23 -9.08
C SER A 440 40.78 -25.78 -10.12
N ASP A 441 40.85 -25.16 -11.30
CA ASP A 441 41.79 -25.50 -12.35
C ASP A 441 43.25 -25.28 -11.93
N ILE A 442 43.55 -24.18 -11.24
CA ILE A 442 44.88 -23.92 -10.70
C ILE A 442 45.25 -24.98 -9.66
N VAL A 443 44.36 -25.28 -8.71
CA VAL A 443 44.59 -26.32 -7.69
C VAL A 443 44.87 -27.66 -8.36
N THR A 444 44.10 -28.02 -9.39
CA THR A 444 44.28 -29.27 -10.14
C THR A 444 45.62 -29.29 -10.87
N LYS A 445 46.01 -28.18 -11.51
CA LYS A 445 47.31 -28.05 -12.18
C LYS A 445 48.48 -28.10 -11.20
N ILE A 446 48.35 -27.52 -10.01
CA ILE A 446 49.36 -27.60 -8.94
C ILE A 446 49.49 -29.03 -8.41
N ALA A 447 48.36 -29.71 -8.17
CA ALA A 447 48.35 -31.10 -7.74
C ALA A 447 48.96 -32.05 -8.79
N ALA A 448 48.89 -31.68 -10.07
CA ALA A 448 49.49 -32.43 -11.17
C ALA A 448 51.02 -32.24 -11.29
N ILE A 449 51.64 -31.33 -10.51
CA ILE A 449 53.09 -31.16 -10.49
C ILE A 449 53.71 -32.41 -9.82
N PRO A 450 54.57 -33.18 -10.50
CA PRO A 450 55.09 -34.44 -9.98
C PRO A 450 56.25 -34.20 -8.99
N PHE A 451 55.94 -33.70 -7.79
CA PHE A 451 56.93 -33.42 -6.74
C PHE A 451 57.75 -34.66 -6.36
N ASP A 452 57.15 -35.86 -6.40
CA ASP A 452 57.85 -37.13 -6.18
C ASP A 452 58.92 -37.39 -7.22
N GLN A 453 58.66 -37.08 -8.49
CA GLN A 453 59.63 -37.27 -9.56
C GLN A 453 60.76 -36.25 -9.45
N ILE A 454 60.45 -35.01 -9.07
CA ILE A 454 61.44 -33.97 -8.79
C ILE A 454 62.36 -34.42 -7.64
N GLY A 455 61.78 -34.90 -6.53
CA GLY A 455 62.53 -35.41 -5.38
C GLY A 455 63.42 -36.61 -5.74
N LYS A 456 62.89 -37.58 -6.50
CA LYS A 456 63.66 -38.74 -7.00
C LYS A 456 64.80 -38.31 -7.92
N ASN A 457 64.56 -37.41 -8.86
CA ASN A 457 65.58 -36.91 -9.77
C ASN A 457 66.68 -36.13 -9.01
N LEU A 458 66.32 -35.35 -7.98
CA LEU A 458 67.28 -34.66 -7.11
C LEU A 458 68.13 -35.66 -6.32
N GLN A 459 67.49 -36.68 -5.74
CA GLN A 459 68.18 -37.73 -5.00
C GLN A 459 69.12 -38.54 -5.90
N SER A 460 68.68 -38.89 -7.10
CA SER A 460 69.50 -39.55 -8.11
C SER A 460 70.69 -38.68 -8.51
N GLY A 461 70.48 -37.39 -8.78
CA GLY A 461 71.55 -36.45 -9.11
C GLY A 461 72.56 -36.28 -7.97
N LEU A 462 72.11 -36.17 -6.71
CA LEU A 462 72.99 -36.12 -5.53
C LEU A 462 73.75 -37.43 -5.31
N THR A 463 73.13 -38.57 -5.63
CA THR A 463 73.77 -39.89 -5.55
C THR A 463 74.84 -40.05 -6.63
N GLU A 464 74.57 -39.63 -7.86
CA GLU A 464 75.55 -39.57 -8.95
C GLU A 464 76.72 -38.63 -8.59
N LEU A 465 76.43 -37.46 -8.03
CA LEU A 465 77.44 -36.53 -7.53
C LEU A 465 78.32 -37.15 -6.43
N GLY A 466 77.70 -37.84 -5.48
CA GLY A 466 78.41 -38.58 -4.43
C GLY A 466 79.27 -39.72 -4.96
N GLN A 467 78.84 -40.40 -6.04
CA GLN A 467 79.62 -41.44 -6.71
C GLN A 467 80.82 -40.86 -7.48
N VAL A 468 80.64 -39.74 -8.19
CA VAL A 468 81.73 -39.02 -8.85
C VAL A 468 82.76 -38.56 -7.82
N LEU A 469 82.33 -37.98 -6.70
CA LEU A 469 83.22 -37.56 -5.60
C LEU A 469 83.96 -38.74 -4.94
N LYS A 470 83.33 -39.93 -4.83
CA LYS A 470 84.00 -41.14 -4.37
C LYS A 470 85.01 -41.72 -5.38
N GLN A 471 84.79 -41.52 -6.68
CA GLN A 471 85.74 -41.94 -7.72
C GLN A 471 86.95 -41.00 -7.85
N LEU A 472 86.80 -39.72 -7.47
CA LEU A 472 87.92 -38.77 -7.38
C LEU A 472 89.00 -39.21 -6.38
N ASP A 473 88.67 -40.04 -5.38
CA ASP A 473 89.61 -40.49 -4.34
C ASP A 473 90.57 -41.60 -4.83
N LYS A 474 90.41 -42.16 -6.05
CA LYS A 474 91.22 -43.31 -6.49
C LYS A 474 91.82 -43.32 -7.89
N THR A 475 91.56 -42.38 -8.80
CA THR A 475 92.31 -42.35 -10.08
C THR A 475 92.32 -41.00 -10.77
N THR A 476 93.54 -40.56 -11.11
CA THR A 476 94.04 -39.52 -12.01
C THR A 476 93.09 -38.58 -12.81
N VAL A 477 93.61 -37.36 -12.94
CA VAL A 477 93.11 -36.06 -13.44
C VAL A 477 92.46 -35.95 -14.84
N PRO A 478 92.52 -36.86 -15.84
CA PRO A 478 91.98 -36.54 -17.17
C PRO A 478 90.44 -36.50 -17.29
N GLN A 479 89.69 -37.07 -16.33
CA GLN A 479 88.22 -37.11 -16.38
C GLN A 479 87.52 -35.88 -15.78
N LEU A 480 88.26 -34.98 -15.11
CA LEU A 480 87.69 -33.71 -14.59
C LEU A 480 87.19 -32.79 -15.71
N ASN A 481 87.79 -32.85 -16.91
CA ASN A 481 87.36 -32.01 -18.03
C ASN A 481 85.96 -32.36 -18.54
N GLY A 482 85.53 -33.62 -18.41
CA GLY A 482 84.17 -34.05 -18.77
C GLY A 482 83.15 -33.53 -17.77
N ALA A 483 83.42 -33.72 -16.48
CA ALA A 483 82.55 -33.28 -15.38
C ALA A 483 82.39 -31.75 -15.34
N LEU A 484 83.49 -31.00 -15.50
CA LEU A 484 83.46 -29.54 -15.58
C LEU A 484 82.65 -29.05 -16.78
N LYS A 485 82.73 -29.71 -17.93
CA LYS A 485 81.97 -29.35 -19.13
C LYS A 485 80.47 -29.65 -19.01
N SER A 486 80.10 -30.75 -18.35
CA SER A 486 78.70 -31.03 -18.00
C SER A 486 78.15 -30.10 -16.91
N MET A 487 79.01 -29.64 -16.00
CA MET A 487 78.65 -28.65 -14.99
C MET A 487 78.48 -27.27 -15.60
N ASP A 488 79.34 -26.88 -16.56
CA ASP A 488 79.17 -25.66 -17.36
C ASP A 488 77.88 -25.69 -18.19
N ALA A 489 77.56 -26.83 -18.80
CA ALA A 489 76.31 -27.00 -19.53
C ALA A 489 75.08 -26.98 -18.62
N ALA A 490 75.15 -27.55 -17.41
CA ALA A 490 74.07 -27.50 -16.43
C ALA A 490 73.88 -26.08 -15.86
N VAL A 491 74.97 -25.36 -15.60
CA VAL A 491 74.97 -23.96 -15.16
C VAL A 491 74.49 -23.04 -16.27
N GLN A 492 74.84 -23.29 -17.54
CA GLN A 492 74.28 -22.55 -18.68
C GLN A 492 72.80 -22.87 -18.93
N LYS A 493 72.35 -24.10 -18.66
CA LYS A 493 70.93 -24.47 -18.83
C LYS A 493 70.06 -23.95 -17.69
N LEU A 494 70.59 -23.93 -16.46
CA LEU A 494 70.02 -23.20 -15.33
C LEU A 494 70.05 -21.70 -15.57
N GLY A 495 71.18 -21.17 -16.05
CA GLY A 495 71.36 -19.78 -16.43
C GLY A 495 70.36 -19.37 -17.51
N ALA A 496 70.14 -20.19 -18.53
CA ALA A 496 69.15 -19.93 -19.59
C ALA A 496 67.70 -20.03 -19.11
N MET A 497 67.38 -20.92 -18.15
CA MET A 497 66.07 -20.96 -17.48
C MET A 497 65.86 -19.78 -16.52
N LEU A 498 66.94 -19.24 -15.94
CA LEU A 498 66.93 -18.08 -15.04
C LEU A 498 67.01 -16.74 -15.79
N ASP A 499 67.60 -16.70 -17.00
CA ASP A 499 67.66 -15.54 -17.89
C ASP A 499 66.40 -15.41 -18.77
N SER A 500 65.68 -16.51 -19.05
CA SER A 500 64.51 -16.46 -19.94
C SER A 500 63.27 -15.84 -19.31
N ASP A 501 63.22 -15.61 -18.00
CA ASP A 501 62.13 -14.89 -17.34
C ASP A 501 62.66 -13.99 -16.21
N SER A 502 63.35 -12.91 -16.59
CA SER A 502 63.64 -11.77 -15.71
C SER A 502 62.36 -11.12 -15.12
N SER A 503 61.21 -11.37 -15.74
CA SER A 503 59.87 -11.04 -15.23
C SER A 503 59.45 -11.90 -14.04
N PHE A 504 59.84 -13.19 -13.98
CA PHE A 504 59.44 -14.12 -12.92
C PHE A 504 60.18 -13.85 -11.61
N ASN A 505 61.50 -13.61 -11.64
CA ASN A 505 62.25 -13.26 -10.42
C ASN A 505 61.78 -11.93 -9.81
N THR A 506 61.51 -10.93 -10.66
CA THR A 506 60.98 -9.64 -10.20
C THR A 506 59.57 -9.79 -9.63
N SER A 507 58.73 -10.63 -10.24
CA SER A 507 57.38 -10.92 -9.75
C SER A 507 57.38 -11.73 -8.46
N VAL A 508 58.29 -12.69 -8.27
CA VAL A 508 58.37 -13.51 -7.05
C VAL A 508 58.84 -12.67 -5.86
N ASP A 509 59.87 -11.83 -6.03
CA ASP A 509 60.30 -10.93 -4.96
C ASP A 509 59.22 -9.88 -4.63
N GLN A 510 58.52 -9.37 -5.64
CA GLN A 510 57.41 -8.45 -5.43
C GLN A 510 56.21 -9.12 -4.76
N THR A 511 55.85 -10.33 -5.18
CA THR A 511 54.76 -11.14 -4.61
C THR A 511 55.08 -11.55 -3.17
N LEU A 512 56.31 -11.95 -2.87
CA LEU A 512 56.74 -12.28 -1.51
C LEU A 512 56.78 -11.05 -0.61
N SER A 513 57.16 -9.90 -1.15
CA SER A 513 57.17 -8.63 -0.41
C SER A 513 55.75 -8.11 -0.15
N GLU A 514 54.83 -8.27 -1.10
CA GLU A 514 53.40 -7.99 -0.95
C GLU A 514 52.73 -8.97 0.00
N LEU A 515 53.01 -10.27 -0.11
CA LEU A 515 52.53 -11.28 0.85
C LEU A 515 53.01 -10.97 2.26
N LYS A 516 54.28 -10.57 2.43
CA LYS A 516 54.83 -10.16 3.74
C LYS A 516 54.15 -8.90 4.27
N ARG A 517 53.73 -7.96 3.40
CA ARG A 517 52.95 -6.77 3.78
C ARG A 517 51.52 -7.13 4.17
N SER A 518 50.86 -8.01 3.42
CA SER A 518 49.50 -8.49 3.70
C SER A 518 49.42 -9.34 4.97
N LEU A 519 50.44 -10.17 5.24
CA LEU A 519 50.55 -10.91 6.49
C LEU A 519 50.79 -9.97 7.69
N ARG A 520 51.50 -8.86 7.48
CA ARG A 520 51.66 -7.81 8.50
C ARG A 520 50.35 -7.08 8.75
N SER A 521 49.62 -6.67 7.71
CA SER A 521 48.33 -6.00 7.88
C SER A 521 47.26 -6.90 8.47
N LEU A 522 47.27 -8.20 8.17
CA LEU A 522 46.40 -9.19 8.82
C LEU A 522 46.75 -9.38 10.29
N ARG A 523 48.03 -9.34 10.63
CA ARG A 523 48.47 -9.40 12.03
C ARG A 523 48.10 -8.13 12.78
N ASP A 524 48.29 -6.95 12.19
CA ASP A 524 47.87 -5.68 12.76
C ASP A 524 46.35 -5.61 12.93
N LEU A 525 45.58 -6.17 11.99
CA LEU A 525 44.13 -6.31 12.10
C LEU A 525 43.75 -7.28 13.23
N SER A 526 44.42 -8.44 13.33
CA SER A 526 44.21 -9.41 14.40
C SER A 526 44.52 -8.80 15.78
N ASP A 527 45.64 -8.10 15.91
CA ASP A 527 46.05 -7.41 17.14
C ASP A 527 45.08 -6.26 17.46
N THR A 528 44.56 -5.55 16.44
CA THR A 528 43.51 -4.53 16.61
C THR A 528 42.18 -5.14 17.07
N LEU A 529 41.76 -6.28 16.50
CA LEU A 529 40.52 -6.97 16.87
C LEU A 529 40.60 -7.60 18.26
N GLN A 530 41.78 -8.10 18.63
CA GLN A 530 42.03 -8.69 19.94
C GLN A 530 42.12 -7.62 21.05
N SER A 531 42.63 -6.43 20.74
CA SER A 531 42.71 -5.32 21.68
C SER A 531 41.44 -4.44 21.71
N GLN A 532 40.71 -4.36 20.61
CA GLN A 532 39.51 -3.51 20.44
C GLN A 532 38.43 -4.22 19.61
N PRO A 533 37.72 -5.21 20.18
CA PRO A 533 36.66 -5.94 19.46
C PRO A 533 35.49 -5.05 19.02
N SER A 534 35.31 -3.88 19.65
CA SER A 534 34.27 -2.89 19.30
C SER A 534 34.55 -2.11 18.01
N ALA A 535 35.76 -2.16 17.47
CA ALA A 535 36.15 -1.45 16.24
C ALA A 535 35.39 -1.95 14.98
N VAL A 536 34.90 -3.20 14.99
CA VAL A 536 34.11 -3.79 13.90
C VAL A 536 32.73 -3.15 13.77
N LEU A 537 32.16 -2.67 14.88
CA LEU A 537 30.80 -2.13 14.91
C LEU A 537 30.75 -0.59 14.94
N ARG A 538 31.82 0.08 15.36
CA ARG A 538 31.82 1.55 15.54
C ARG A 538 32.85 2.30 14.68
N GLY A 539 33.71 1.60 13.94
CA GLY A 539 34.85 2.20 13.24
C GLY A 539 35.99 2.57 14.21
N ARG A 540 37.19 2.85 13.67
CA ARG A 540 38.36 3.29 14.46
C ARG A 540 38.13 4.69 15.02
N SER A 541 38.44 4.90 16.29
CA SER A 541 38.48 6.24 16.89
C SER A 541 39.58 7.09 16.23
N PRO A 542 39.35 8.39 15.97
CA PRO A 542 40.38 9.27 15.42
C PRO A 542 41.55 9.43 16.40
N ASP A 543 42.79 9.46 15.87
CA ASP A 543 44.00 9.64 16.67
C ASP A 543 43.93 10.95 17.47
N VAL A 544 44.04 10.82 18.80
CA VAL A 544 44.10 11.97 19.70
C VAL A 544 45.52 12.51 19.65
N LEU A 545 45.71 13.65 18.98
CA LEU A 545 46.97 14.39 19.02
C LEU A 545 47.24 14.84 20.48
N PRO A 546 48.48 14.72 20.97
CA PRO A 546 48.81 15.12 22.33
C PRO A 546 48.59 16.63 22.49
N GLU A 547 47.84 17.01 23.53
CA GLU A 547 47.63 18.42 23.85
C GLU A 547 48.98 19.10 24.18
N PRO A 548 49.19 20.35 23.73
CA PRO A 548 50.39 21.08 24.10
C PRO A 548 50.36 21.38 25.60
N ALA A 549 51.45 21.01 26.28
CA ALA A 549 51.61 21.20 27.72
C ALA A 549 51.48 22.69 28.12
N PRO A 550 50.94 22.98 29.32
CA PRO A 550 50.56 24.33 29.76
C PRO A 550 51.72 25.29 29.95
#